data_AF-A0A1F9BLJ5-F1
#
_entry.id   AF-A0A1F9BLJ5-F1
#
_cell.length_a   1.000
_cell.length_b   1.000
_cell.length_c   1.000
_cell.angle_alpha   90.00
_cell.angle_beta   90.00
_cell.angle_gamma   90.00
#
_symmetry.space_group_name_H-M   'P 1'
#
loop_
_entity.id
_entity.type
_entity.pdbx_description
1 polymer ?
#
loop_
_entity_poly.entity_id
_entity_poly.type
_entity_poly.pdbx_seq_one_letter_code
_entity_poly.pdbx_strand_id
1 'polypeptide(L)'
;MLSEFHWGEYLIWVLYPQCRVAMDGRYETVYADTLFDQYTDFIHGRKSWRDFLTHYPPDLVLIDSKSKARPLLLKEPGWQQVYEDGGCALFLRQDKPGGEDLQSLQSQKSPNRAGEGSSPLTSRKWD
;
A
#
# COMPACT_ATOMS: atom_id res chain seq x y z
N MET A 1 7.00 2.85 -3.16
CA MET A 1 5.65 2.59 -2.64
C MET A 1 4.80 3.83 -2.85
N LEU A 2 3.65 3.65 -3.49
CA LEU A 2 2.60 4.67 -3.55
C LEU A 2 1.72 4.52 -2.31
N SER A 3 1.41 5.61 -1.62
CA SER A 3 0.63 5.57 -0.38
C SER A 3 -0.33 6.74 -0.26
N GLU A 4 -1.25 6.70 0.71
CA GLU A 4 -1.96 7.90 1.13
C GLU A 4 -0.98 9.02 1.56
N PHE A 5 -1.36 10.27 1.28
CA PHE A 5 -0.45 11.41 1.34
C PHE A 5 0.03 11.65 2.77
N HIS A 6 -0.90 11.58 3.72
CA HIS A 6 -0.66 11.82 5.14
C HIS A 6 0.19 10.73 5.83
N TRP A 7 0.52 9.64 5.13
CA TRP A 7 1.45 8.62 5.62
C TRP A 7 2.87 8.82 5.10
N GLY A 8 3.09 9.67 4.09
CA GLY A 8 4.36 9.76 3.33
C GLY A 8 5.58 9.97 4.22
N GLU A 9 5.55 10.96 5.11
CA GLU A 9 6.67 11.31 5.99
C GLU A 9 6.93 10.24 7.04
N TYR A 10 5.88 9.66 7.61
CA TYR A 10 6.01 8.58 8.58
C TYR A 10 6.67 7.35 7.93
N LEU A 11 6.25 7.01 6.71
CA LEU A 11 6.80 5.90 5.94
C LEU A 11 8.26 6.14 5.57
N ILE A 12 8.65 7.37 5.22
CA ILE A 12 10.06 7.74 5.05
C ILE A 12 10.81 7.52 6.36
N TRP A 13 10.29 8.02 7.48
CA TRP A 13 10.95 7.94 8.78
C TRP A 13 11.23 6.49 9.21
N VAL A 14 10.28 5.57 9.02
CA VAL A 14 10.42 4.18 9.49
C VAL A 14 11.01 3.20 8.47
N LEU A 15 10.92 3.48 7.17
CA LEU A 15 11.29 2.51 6.12
C LEU A 15 12.46 2.95 5.23
N TYR A 16 12.95 4.19 5.35
CA TYR A 16 14.10 4.62 4.56
C TYR A 16 15.40 3.94 5.06
N PRO A 17 16.28 3.45 4.15
CA PRO A 17 16.24 3.53 2.68
C PRO A 17 15.54 2.38 1.95
N GLN A 18 15.04 1.37 2.66
CA GLN A 18 14.52 0.12 2.10
C GLN A 18 13.25 0.33 1.27
N CYS A 19 12.39 1.28 1.66
CA CYS A 19 11.19 1.63 0.91
C CYS A 19 11.17 3.13 0.60
N ARG A 20 11.22 3.47 -0.69
CA ARG A 20 11.06 4.85 -1.17
C ARG A 20 9.58 5.15 -1.37
N VAL A 21 9.10 6.30 -0.90
CA VAL A 21 7.72 6.73 -1.12
C VAL A 21 7.59 7.48 -2.45
N ALA A 22 6.40 7.42 -3.06
CA ALA A 22 6.13 8.08 -4.32
C ALA A 22 5.72 9.56 -4.13
N MET A 23 5.21 9.92 -2.95
CA MET A 23 4.83 11.28 -2.58
C MET A 23 4.93 11.51 -1.07
N ASP A 24 5.23 12.75 -0.68
CA ASP A 24 5.18 13.26 0.70
C ASP A 24 4.87 14.77 0.69
N GLY A 25 4.80 15.38 1.87
CA GLY A 25 4.44 16.78 2.09
C GLY A 25 5.34 17.83 1.45
N ARG A 26 6.48 17.45 0.87
CA ARG A 26 7.35 18.37 0.11
C ARG A 26 6.82 18.66 -1.30
N TYR A 27 5.62 18.21 -1.64
CA TYR A 27 5.08 18.27 -3.01
C TYR A 27 5.07 19.65 -3.65
N GLU A 28 4.82 20.72 -2.90
CA GLU A 28 4.83 22.09 -3.43
C GLU A 28 6.23 22.59 -3.83
N THR A 29 7.29 21.92 -3.34
CA THR A 29 8.67 22.40 -3.49
C THR A 29 9.57 21.48 -4.30
N VAL A 30 9.25 20.18 -4.35
CA VAL A 30 10.15 19.14 -4.89
C VAL A 30 9.55 18.40 -6.08
N TYR A 31 8.23 18.33 -6.19
CA TYR A 31 7.57 17.53 -7.22
C TYR A 31 6.96 18.42 -8.31
N ALA A 32 6.92 17.92 -9.54
CA ALA A 32 6.21 18.59 -10.62
C ALA A 32 4.69 18.51 -10.39
N ASP A 33 3.95 19.56 -10.74
CA ASP A 33 2.49 19.60 -10.60
C ASP A 33 1.82 18.41 -11.29
N THR A 34 2.31 18.00 -12.46
CA THR A 34 1.79 16.85 -13.20
C THR A 34 1.88 15.54 -12.42
N LEU A 35 2.92 15.36 -11.59
CA LEU A 35 3.06 14.19 -10.73
C LEU A 35 2.02 14.23 -9.60
N PHE A 36 1.79 15.41 -9.01
CA PHE A 36 0.76 15.60 -7.97
C PHE A 36 -0.66 15.40 -8.51
N ASP A 37 -0.96 15.87 -9.72
CA ASP A 37 -2.25 15.68 -10.38
C ASP A 37 -2.53 14.19 -10.63
N GLN A 38 -1.55 13.47 -11.20
CA GLN A 38 -1.68 12.03 -11.45
C GLN A 38 -1.80 11.23 -10.15
N TYR A 39 -1.07 11.62 -9.11
CA TYR A 39 -1.20 11.05 -7.78
C TYR A 39 -2.61 11.26 -7.22
N THR A 40 -3.14 12.47 -7.34
CA THR A 40 -4.48 12.83 -6.87
C THR A 40 -5.55 12.05 -7.63
N ASP A 41 -5.39 11.90 -8.94
CA ASP A 41 -6.27 11.09 -9.78
C ASP A 41 -6.25 9.62 -9.38
N PHE A 42 -5.08 9.08 -9.02
CA PHE A 42 -4.96 7.75 -8.47
C PHE A 42 -5.73 7.58 -7.15
N ILE A 43 -5.40 8.38 -6.12
CA ILE A 43 -5.99 8.25 -4.78
C ILE A 43 -7.51 8.39 -4.81
N HIS A 44 -8.03 9.30 -5.62
CA HIS A 44 -9.47 9.53 -5.74
C HIS A 44 -10.17 8.60 -6.73
N GLY A 45 -9.44 7.72 -7.40
CA GLY A 45 -9.98 6.79 -8.39
C GLY A 45 -10.66 7.49 -9.57
N ARG A 46 -10.08 8.60 -10.05
CA ARG A 46 -10.63 9.40 -11.16
C ARG A 46 -10.32 8.74 -12.51
N LYS A 47 -10.86 9.30 -13.60
CA LYS A 47 -10.78 8.71 -14.96
C LYS A 47 -9.36 8.31 -15.38
N SER A 48 -8.36 9.14 -15.05
CA SER A 48 -6.96 8.98 -15.43
C SER A 48 -6.08 8.33 -14.35
N TRP A 49 -6.68 7.61 -13.38
CA TRP A 49 -5.96 7.00 -12.26
C TRP A 49 -4.78 6.10 -12.69
N ARG A 50 -4.88 5.42 -13.84
CA ARG A 50 -3.84 4.52 -14.37
C ARG A 50 -2.57 5.25 -14.82
N ASP A 51 -2.67 6.55 -15.10
CA ASP A 51 -1.56 7.33 -15.63
C ASP A 51 -0.40 7.33 -14.63
N PHE A 52 -0.71 7.44 -13.33
CA PHE A 52 0.30 7.35 -12.28
C PHE A 52 1.03 6.00 -12.29
N LEU A 53 0.29 4.89 -12.34
CA LEU A 53 0.87 3.54 -12.36
C LEU A 53 1.72 3.30 -13.61
N THR A 54 1.42 3.99 -14.70
CA THR A 54 2.14 3.86 -15.97
C THR A 54 3.43 4.68 -15.97
N HIS A 55 3.36 5.95 -15.54
CA HIS A 55 4.50 6.87 -15.55
C HIS A 55 5.46 6.67 -14.38
N TYR A 56 4.93 6.26 -13.22
CA TYR A 56 5.66 6.13 -11.96
C TYR A 56 5.38 4.76 -11.34
N PRO A 57 5.75 3.65 -12.00
CA PRO A 57 5.26 2.31 -11.67
C PRO A 57 5.76 1.85 -10.29
N PRO A 58 4.92 1.87 -9.25
CA PRO A 58 5.36 1.50 -7.92
C PRO A 58 5.44 -0.04 -7.79
N ASP A 59 6.22 -0.54 -6.84
CA ASP A 59 6.23 -1.97 -6.51
C ASP A 59 5.11 -2.33 -5.51
N LEU A 60 4.74 -1.36 -4.66
CA LEU A 60 3.75 -1.48 -3.59
C LEU A 60 2.77 -0.32 -3.63
N VAL A 61 1.50 -0.58 -3.33
CA VAL A 61 0.48 0.44 -3.08
C VAL A 61 -0.15 0.21 -1.70
N LEU A 62 -0.06 1.21 -0.82
CA LEU A 62 -0.65 1.20 0.52
C LEU A 62 -1.72 2.29 0.62
N ILE A 63 -2.99 1.92 0.61
CA ILE A 63 -4.13 2.85 0.59
C ILE A 63 -5.04 2.62 1.79
N ASP A 64 -5.89 3.61 2.11
CA ASP A 64 -6.96 3.43 3.08
C ASP A 64 -7.86 2.25 2.68
N SER A 65 -8.35 1.47 3.66
CA SER A 65 -9.20 0.30 3.41
C SER A 65 -10.49 0.65 2.65
N LYS A 66 -10.94 1.91 2.75
CA LYS A 66 -12.11 2.50 2.09
C LYS A 66 -11.76 3.42 0.93
N SER A 67 -10.49 3.46 0.50
CA SER A 67 -10.04 4.28 -0.61
C SER A 67 -10.80 3.95 -1.91
N LYS A 68 -11.12 4.98 -2.70
CA LYS A 68 -11.77 4.84 -4.01
C LYS A 68 -10.87 4.13 -5.03
N ALA A 69 -9.56 4.17 -4.82
CA ALA A 69 -8.57 3.46 -5.65
C ALA A 69 -8.64 1.94 -5.45
N ARG A 70 -9.10 1.46 -4.29
CA ARG A 70 -9.10 0.04 -3.94
C ARG A 70 -9.87 -0.86 -4.91
N PRO A 71 -11.16 -0.60 -5.24
CA PRO A 71 -11.88 -1.43 -6.22
C PRO A 71 -11.29 -1.35 -7.63
N LEU A 72 -10.49 -0.33 -7.94
CA LEU A 72 -9.78 -0.22 -9.22
C LEU A 72 -8.57 -1.15 -9.24
N LEU A 73 -7.74 -1.13 -8.19
CA LEU A 73 -6.59 -2.04 -8.03
C LEU A 73 -6.99 -3.51 -7.99
N LEU A 74 -8.11 -3.85 -7.33
CA LEU A 74 -8.63 -5.22 -7.31
C LEU A 74 -8.97 -5.76 -8.71
N LYS A 75 -9.25 -4.88 -9.67
CA LYS A 75 -9.57 -5.22 -11.06
C LYS A 75 -8.40 -4.99 -12.00
N GLU A 76 -7.29 -4.46 -11.51
CA GLU A 76 -6.14 -4.12 -12.34
C GLU A 76 -5.23 -5.33 -12.51
N PRO A 77 -4.97 -5.78 -13.75
CA PRO A 77 -4.05 -6.88 -14.00
C PRO A 77 -2.66 -6.58 -13.43
N GLY A 78 -2.01 -7.60 -12.88
CA GLY A 78 -0.66 -7.49 -12.32
C GLY A 78 -0.59 -6.93 -10.90
N TRP A 79 -1.72 -6.60 -10.26
CA TRP A 79 -1.78 -6.23 -8.84
C TRP A 79 -2.46 -7.32 -8.02
N GLN A 80 -1.88 -7.60 -6.84
CA GLN A 80 -2.43 -8.54 -5.87
C GLN A 80 -2.60 -7.85 -4.53
N GLN A 81 -3.79 -7.90 -3.94
CA GLN A 81 -3.98 -7.51 -2.54
C GLN A 81 -3.33 -8.57 -1.64
N VAL A 82 -2.35 -8.17 -0.84
CA VAL A 82 -1.58 -9.07 0.04
C VAL A 82 -1.89 -8.87 1.52
N TYR A 83 -2.50 -7.74 1.87
CA TYR A 83 -2.96 -7.43 3.22
C TYR A 83 -4.17 -6.50 3.20
N GLU A 84 -5.04 -6.64 4.19
CA GLU A 84 -6.16 -5.75 4.47
C GLU A 84 -6.52 -5.83 5.96
N ASP A 85 -6.80 -4.67 6.55
CA ASP A 85 -7.46 -4.55 7.85
C ASP A 85 -8.46 -3.37 7.83
N GLY A 86 -8.92 -2.96 9.02
CA GLY A 86 -9.85 -1.83 9.14
C GLY A 86 -9.26 -0.49 8.71
N GLY A 87 -7.92 -0.34 8.69
CA GLY A 87 -7.24 0.91 8.39
C GLY A 87 -6.69 0.99 6.96
N CYS A 88 -6.13 -0.09 6.44
CA CYS A 88 -5.44 -0.06 5.15
C CYS A 88 -5.60 -1.34 4.33
N ALA A 89 -5.29 -1.21 3.05
CA ALA A 89 -5.07 -2.31 2.13
C ALA A 89 -3.70 -2.15 1.46
N LEU A 90 -2.94 -3.24 1.39
CA LEU A 90 -1.64 -3.31 0.74
C LEU A 90 -1.74 -4.17 -0.52
N PHE A 91 -1.29 -3.60 -1.63
CA PHE A 91 -1.18 -4.27 -2.91
C PHE A 91 0.28 -4.39 -3.31
N LEU A 92 0.63 -5.54 -3.88
CA LEU A 92 1.93 -5.85 -4.43
C LEU A 92 1.80 -6.07 -5.93
N ARG A 93 2.78 -5.56 -6.68
CA ARG A 93 2.89 -5.82 -8.12
C ARG A 93 3.46 -7.21 -8.36
N GLN A 94 2.80 -8.00 -9.20
CA GLN A 94 3.06 -9.44 -9.35
C GLN A 94 4.38 -9.76 -10.07
N ASP A 95 4.93 -8.82 -10.85
CA ASP A 95 6.24 -8.94 -11.51
C ASP A 95 7.42 -8.64 -10.58
N LYS A 96 7.18 -8.43 -9.28
CA LYS A 96 8.20 -8.06 -8.30
C LYS A 96 8.50 -9.16 -7.28
N PRO A 97 9.78 -9.24 -6.82
CA PRO A 97 10.17 -10.16 -5.74
C PRO A 97 9.27 -9.95 -4.52
N GLY A 98 8.75 -11.05 -3.96
CA GLY A 98 7.73 -11.04 -2.91
C GLY A 98 6.34 -11.46 -3.39
N GLY A 99 6.01 -11.31 -4.69
CA GLY A 99 4.73 -11.77 -5.24
C GLY A 99 4.60 -13.29 -5.21
N GLU A 100 5.66 -13.98 -5.64
CA GLU A 100 5.77 -15.43 -5.66
C GLU A 100 5.90 -16.01 -4.23
N ASP A 101 6.71 -15.38 -3.38
CA ASP A 101 6.93 -15.82 -1.99
C ASP A 101 5.64 -15.71 -1.15
N LEU A 102 4.86 -14.64 -1.32
CA LEU A 102 3.59 -14.47 -0.59
C LEU A 102 2.53 -15.47 -1.04
N GLN A 103 2.49 -15.85 -2.32
CA GLN A 103 1.62 -16.93 -2.78
C GLN A 103 1.97 -18.24 -2.08
N SER A 104 3.27 -18.57 -1.95
CA SER A 104 3.72 -19.76 -1.22
C SER A 104 3.33 -19.73 0.27
N LEU A 105 3.43 -18.57 0.93
CA LEU A 105 3.05 -18.38 2.33
C LEU A 105 1.53 -18.43 2.56
N GLN A 106 0.74 -17.97 1.59
CA GLN A 106 -0.72 -18.07 1.62
C GLN A 106 -1.19 -19.51 1.38
N SER A 107 -0.55 -20.25 0.47
CA SER A 107 -0.82 -21.68 0.24
C SER A 107 -0.49 -22.56 1.45
N GLN A 108 0.50 -22.17 2.26
CA GLN A 108 0.85 -22.86 3.51
C GLN A 108 -0.12 -22.56 4.68
N LYS A 109 -1.00 -21.55 4.56
CA LYS A 109 -1.93 -21.13 5.62
C LYS A 109 -3.29 -21.86 5.63
N SER A 110 -3.50 -22.91 4.84
CA SER A 110 -4.64 -23.85 5.01
C SER A 110 -4.15 -25.31 5.08
N PRO A 111 -4.65 -26.18 5.98
CA PRO A 111 -5.84 -26.08 6.83
C PRO A 111 -5.58 -26.30 8.34
N ASN A 112 -6.23 -25.49 9.20
CA ASN A 112 -6.89 -25.90 10.44
C ASN A 112 -7.27 -24.66 11.25
N ARG A 113 -8.58 -24.36 11.33
CA ARG A 113 -9.11 -23.49 12.39
C ARG A 113 -9.98 -24.33 13.31
N ALA A 114 -9.31 -25.04 14.20
CA ALA A 114 -9.84 -25.51 15.46
C ALA A 114 -8.76 -25.23 16.52
N GLY A 115 -9.13 -24.51 17.58
CA GLY A 115 -8.27 -24.34 18.76
C GLY A 115 -8.00 -22.90 19.14
N GLU A 116 -8.43 -22.56 20.35
CA GLU A 116 -8.32 -21.28 21.04
C GLU A 116 -6.88 -20.85 21.36
N GLY A 117 -6.75 -19.58 21.75
CA GLY A 117 -5.55 -19.10 22.44
C GLY A 117 -5.48 -17.58 22.55
N SER A 118 -6.39 -16.96 23.30
CA SER A 118 -6.26 -15.56 23.71
C SER A 118 -5.00 -15.38 24.56
N SER A 119 -4.09 -14.51 24.13
CA SER A 119 -2.98 -14.00 24.97
C SER A 119 -3.13 -12.49 25.16
N PRO A 120 -3.02 -11.97 26.40
CA PRO A 120 -3.25 -10.56 26.68
C PRO A 120 -2.05 -9.70 26.27
N LEU A 121 -2.32 -8.65 25.49
CA LEU A 121 -1.38 -7.56 25.23
C LEU A 121 -1.16 -6.77 26.52
N THR A 122 0.04 -6.83 27.08
CA THR A 122 0.46 -5.97 28.18
C THR A 122 0.60 -4.53 27.69
N SER A 123 -0.16 -3.62 28.28
CA SER A 123 -0.08 -2.18 28.04
C SER A 123 1.23 -1.63 28.62
N ARG A 124 2.07 -1.05 27.77
CA ARG A 124 3.22 -0.24 28.20
C ARG A 124 2.72 1.20 28.33
N LYS A 125 2.63 1.70 29.58
CA LYS A 125 2.36 3.11 29.88
C LYS A 125 3.65 3.90 29.67
N TRP A 126 3.53 5.09 29.09
CA TRP A 126 4.60 6.07 28.97
C TRP A 126 4.45 7.04 30.15
N ASP A 127 5.48 7.14 30.99
CA ASP A 127 5.67 8.22 31.96
C ASP A 127 6.36 9.41 31.29
#